data_AF-A0A9D6WPM3-F1
#
_entry.id   AF-A0A9D6WPM3-F1
#
_cell.length_a   1.000
_cell.length_b   1.000
_cell.length_c   1.000
_cell.angle_alpha   90.00
_cell.angle_beta   90.00
_cell.angle_gamma   90.00
#
_symmetry.space_group_name_H-M   'P 1'
#
loop_
_entity.id
_entity.type
_entity.pdbx_description
1 polymer ?
#
loop_
_entity_poly.entity_id
_entity_poly.type
_entity_poly.pdbx_seq_one_letter_code
_entity_poly.pdbx_strand_id
1 'polypeptide(L)'
;MKIIREKIALWIVIALMLAYSAYFSALSIQRHNTFRTRASDMGQMDQALWNTLHGNLLQDTRPDGKNLPRLTDHVEPIFLAIPFAFLIYDGIETLFVLQSLAIALGALPIFWIARRKLQNAWAGVAFAALYLMFPALQAANLAEFHAVTFAPAPLLFAYHYGEERAWKRYIFFSLLALAVKEDIALLVFTMAIWFAIQNSKFKIRNPGNPSRITNYELRITN
;
A
#
# COMPACT_ATOMS: atom_id res chain seq x y z
N MET A 1 7.33 -30.33 -8.53
CA MET A 1 6.87 -30.10 -7.15
C MET A 1 7.01 -28.66 -6.64
N LYS A 2 8.15 -27.97 -6.82
CA LYS A 2 8.36 -26.59 -6.29
C LYS A 2 7.31 -25.57 -6.76
N ILE A 3 7.01 -25.53 -8.06
CA ILE A 3 6.00 -24.63 -8.64
C ILE A 3 4.60 -24.87 -8.05
N ILE A 4 4.22 -26.14 -7.85
CA ILE A 4 2.91 -26.50 -7.26
C ILE A 4 2.83 -25.99 -5.82
N ARG A 5 3.90 -26.18 -5.03
CA ARG A 5 3.96 -25.66 -3.64
C ARG A 5 3.84 -24.14 -3.59
N GLU A 6 4.49 -23.43 -4.50
CA GLU A 6 4.39 -21.97 -4.57
C GLU A 6 3.00 -21.47 -4.95
N LYS A 7 2.33 -22.15 -5.90
CA LYS A 7 0.94 -21.84 -6.26
C LYS A 7 -0.01 -22.09 -5.09
N ILE A 8 0.12 -23.23 -4.41
CA ILE A 8 -0.68 -23.54 -3.22
C ILE A 8 -0.47 -22.48 -2.13
N ALA A 9 0.79 -22.13 -1.84
CA ALA A 9 1.10 -21.11 -0.85
C ALA A 9 0.46 -19.74 -1.20
N LEU A 10 0.51 -19.33 -2.46
CA LEU A 10 -0.15 -18.10 -2.91
C LEU A 10 -1.68 -18.17 -2.74
N TRP A 11 -2.31 -19.28 -3.11
CA TRP A 11 -3.75 -19.47 -2.91
C TRP A 11 -4.15 -19.44 -1.44
N ILE A 12 -3.32 -19.97 -0.54
CA ILE A 12 -3.52 -19.86 0.90
C ILE A 12 -3.48 -18.39 1.33
N VAL A 13 -2.50 -17.60 0.86
CA VAL A 13 -2.44 -16.16 1.18
C VAL A 13 -3.67 -15.42 0.68
N ILE A 14 -4.12 -15.71 -0.54
CA ILE A 14 -5.36 -15.12 -1.09
C ILE A 14 -6.57 -15.50 -0.23
N ALA A 15 -6.69 -16.77 0.18
CA ALA A 15 -7.76 -17.21 1.06
C ALA A 15 -7.73 -16.49 2.42
N LEU A 16 -6.54 -16.30 3.01
CA LEU A 16 -6.37 -15.53 4.25
C LEU A 16 -6.77 -14.06 4.08
N MET A 17 -6.41 -13.43 2.96
CA MET A 17 -6.80 -12.06 2.64
C MET A 17 -8.32 -11.91 2.50
N LEU A 18 -8.97 -12.85 1.81
CA LEU A 18 -10.44 -12.86 1.66
C LEU A 18 -11.13 -13.07 3.01
N ALA A 19 -10.63 -14.03 3.82
CA ALA A 19 -11.17 -14.29 5.15
C ALA A 19 -11.01 -13.07 6.07
N TYR A 20 -9.83 -12.44 6.08
CA TYR A 20 -9.58 -11.20 6.82
C TYR A 20 -10.56 -10.10 6.38
N SER A 21 -10.65 -9.87 5.06
CA SER A 21 -11.47 -8.79 4.52
C SER A 21 -12.94 -8.99 4.86
N ALA A 22 -13.47 -10.20 4.67
CA ALA A 22 -14.85 -10.53 5.01
C ALA A 22 -15.13 -10.37 6.51
N TYR A 23 -14.25 -10.90 7.37
CA TYR A 23 -14.42 -10.83 8.82
C TYR A 23 -14.42 -9.40 9.34
N PHE A 24 -13.41 -8.59 8.99
CA PHE A 24 -13.30 -7.23 9.48
C PHE A 24 -14.35 -6.30 8.86
N SER A 25 -14.75 -6.52 7.61
CA SER A 25 -15.86 -5.79 7.01
C SER A 25 -17.15 -6.07 7.75
N ALA A 26 -17.50 -7.34 7.98
CA ALA A 26 -18.70 -7.72 8.72
C ALA A 26 -18.69 -7.16 10.15
N LEU A 27 -17.54 -7.21 10.83
CA LEU A 27 -17.41 -6.69 12.19
C LEU A 27 -17.53 -5.16 12.25
N SER A 28 -16.92 -4.43 11.33
CA SER A 28 -17.04 -2.96 11.25
C SER A 28 -18.47 -2.52 10.89
N ILE A 29 -19.13 -3.23 9.96
CA ILE A 29 -20.55 -3.01 9.62
C ILE A 29 -21.44 -3.28 10.84
N GLN A 30 -21.22 -4.38 11.57
CA GLN A 30 -21.98 -4.68 12.79
C GLN A 30 -21.81 -3.58 13.86
N ARG A 31 -20.58 -3.06 14.02
CA ARG A 31 -20.31 -1.96 14.95
C ARG A 31 -21.05 -0.68 14.53
N HIS A 32 -21.09 -0.39 13.23
CA HIS A 32 -21.85 0.73 12.69
C HIS A 32 -23.36 0.57 12.97
N ASN A 33 -23.92 -0.60 12.64
CA ASN A 33 -25.34 -0.91 12.82
C ASN A 33 -25.79 -0.96 14.29
N THR A 34 -24.84 -1.11 15.22
CA THR A 34 -25.10 -1.04 16.67
C THR A 34 -24.79 0.34 17.27
N PHE A 35 -24.64 1.36 16.42
CA PHE A 35 -24.36 2.75 16.79
C PHE A 35 -23.06 2.94 17.58
N ARG A 36 -22.04 2.13 17.29
CA ARG A 36 -20.72 2.17 17.93
C ARG A 36 -19.65 2.86 17.08
N THR A 37 -20.07 3.64 16.09
CA THR A 37 -19.24 4.53 15.26
C THR A 37 -19.63 5.99 15.52
N ARG A 38 -18.65 6.88 15.55
CA ARG A 38 -18.82 8.30 15.83
C ARG A 38 -19.22 9.05 14.57
N ALA A 39 -20.24 9.90 14.71
CA ALA A 39 -20.68 10.77 13.64
C ALA A 39 -19.63 11.82 13.25
N SER A 40 -18.77 12.24 14.19
CA SER A 40 -17.78 13.29 13.93
C SER A 40 -16.75 12.87 12.88
N ASP A 41 -16.14 11.70 13.01
CA ASP A 41 -15.05 11.31 12.11
C ASP A 41 -15.62 10.59 10.88
N MET A 42 -16.50 9.60 11.11
CA MET A 42 -17.10 8.80 10.04
C MET A 42 -18.03 9.63 9.15
N GLY A 43 -18.88 10.48 9.74
CA GLY A 43 -19.88 11.26 9.01
C GLY A 43 -19.27 12.38 8.16
N GLN A 44 -18.20 13.02 8.63
CA GLN A 44 -17.47 14.01 7.82
C GLN A 44 -16.84 13.38 6.57
N MET A 45 -16.23 12.19 6.71
CA MET A 45 -15.61 11.50 5.57
C MET A 45 -16.65 10.99 4.57
N ASP A 46 -17.73 10.37 5.05
CA ASP A 46 -18.82 9.89 4.20
C ASP A 46 -19.48 11.04 3.44
N GLN A 47 -19.80 12.14 4.12
CA GLN A 47 -20.38 13.34 3.51
C GLN A 47 -19.46 13.93 2.43
N ALA A 48 -18.15 14.05 2.69
CA ALA A 48 -17.19 14.57 1.72
C ALA A 48 -17.09 13.69 0.46
N LEU A 49 -17.11 12.37 0.62
CA LEU A 49 -17.07 11.42 -0.49
C LEU A 49 -18.37 11.45 -1.30
N TRP A 50 -19.52 11.41 -0.62
CA TRP A 50 -20.83 11.49 -1.26
C TRP A 50 -21.00 12.82 -2.02
N ASN A 51 -20.65 13.95 -1.41
CA ASN A 51 -20.71 15.27 -2.04
C ASN A 51 -19.83 15.38 -3.29
N THR A 52 -18.68 14.67 -3.32
CA THR A 52 -17.79 14.64 -4.48
C THR A 52 -18.49 14.06 -5.71
N LEU A 53 -19.32 13.02 -5.55
CA LEU A 53 -20.13 12.49 -6.66
C LEU A 53 -21.28 13.42 -7.07
N HIS A 54 -21.74 14.27 -6.15
CA HIS A 54 -22.90 15.15 -6.34
C HIS A 54 -22.51 16.60 -6.68
N GLY A 55 -21.28 16.83 -7.13
CA GLY A 55 -20.81 18.12 -7.65
C GLY A 55 -20.17 19.07 -6.62
N ASN A 56 -20.10 18.67 -5.36
CA ASN A 56 -19.49 19.45 -4.27
C ASN A 56 -18.19 18.77 -3.82
N LEU A 57 -17.09 19.09 -4.50
CA LEU A 57 -15.81 18.38 -4.34
C LEU A 57 -15.29 18.41 -2.89
N LEU A 58 -15.20 17.22 -2.28
CA LEU A 58 -14.64 16.98 -0.94
C LEU A 58 -15.24 17.83 0.19
N GLN A 59 -16.48 18.27 0.05
CA GLN A 59 -17.11 19.21 0.98
C GLN A 59 -17.79 18.49 2.15
N ASP A 60 -17.52 18.91 3.38
CA ASP A 60 -18.19 18.47 4.60
C ASP A 60 -18.73 19.66 5.41
N THR A 61 -19.71 19.39 6.27
CA THR A 61 -20.30 20.37 7.19
C THR A 61 -19.56 20.34 8.53
N ARG A 62 -18.99 21.48 8.89
CA ARG A 62 -18.21 21.66 10.12
C ARG A 62 -19.11 21.88 11.34
N PRO A 63 -18.59 21.72 12.58
CA PRO A 63 -19.34 21.99 13.80
C PRO A 63 -19.88 23.42 13.92
N ASP A 64 -19.25 24.39 13.25
CA ASP A 64 -19.71 25.78 13.19
C ASP A 64 -20.76 26.04 12.08
N GLY A 65 -21.25 24.98 11.44
CA GLY A 65 -22.26 25.01 10.39
C GLY A 65 -21.75 25.43 9.01
N LYS A 66 -20.46 25.75 8.87
CA LYS A 66 -19.88 26.08 7.57
C LYS A 66 -19.64 24.83 6.75
N ASN A 67 -19.79 24.95 5.44
CA ASN A 67 -19.33 23.92 4.53
C ASN A 67 -17.97 24.29 3.98
N LEU A 68 -16.98 23.43 4.18
CA LEU A 68 -15.63 23.65 3.70
C LEU A 68 -15.13 22.39 3.00
N PRO A 69 -14.19 22.51 2.04
CA PRO A 69 -13.48 21.35 1.54
C PRO A 69 -12.61 20.74 2.65
N ARG A 70 -12.62 19.41 2.73
CA ARG A 70 -11.76 18.63 3.62
C ARG A 70 -10.25 18.89 3.43
N LEU A 71 -9.88 19.43 2.27
CA LEU A 71 -8.52 19.89 1.96
C LEU A 71 -7.99 20.94 2.97
N THR A 72 -8.89 21.58 3.73
CA THR A 72 -8.54 22.49 4.83
C THR A 72 -7.90 21.79 6.03
N ASP A 73 -8.14 20.48 6.23
CA ASP A 73 -7.55 19.69 7.32
C ASP A 73 -6.35 18.86 6.84
N HIS A 74 -6.56 18.12 5.75
CA HIS A 74 -5.62 17.11 5.26
C HIS A 74 -5.61 17.07 3.72
N VAL A 75 -4.46 16.69 3.16
CA VAL A 75 -4.29 16.50 1.72
C VAL A 75 -4.28 15.00 1.44
N GLU A 76 -5.46 14.47 1.13
CA GLU A 76 -5.69 13.04 0.90
C GLU A 76 -6.21 12.79 -0.55
N PRO A 77 -5.38 12.93 -1.61
CA PRO A 77 -5.82 12.79 -3.01
C PRO A 77 -6.58 11.49 -3.34
N ILE A 78 -6.39 10.42 -2.57
CA ILE A 78 -7.11 9.16 -2.68
C ILE A 78 -8.63 9.32 -2.52
N PHE A 79 -9.08 10.35 -1.81
CA PHE A 79 -10.50 10.71 -1.71
C PHE A 79 -11.12 11.15 -3.04
N LEU A 80 -10.33 11.38 -4.10
CA LEU A 80 -10.87 11.57 -5.45
C LEU A 80 -11.20 10.25 -6.12
N ALA A 81 -10.58 9.14 -5.71
CA ALA A 81 -10.79 7.82 -6.29
C ALA A 81 -11.83 6.99 -5.53
N ILE A 82 -11.87 7.09 -4.20
CA ILE A 82 -12.81 6.35 -3.34
C ILE A 82 -14.29 6.57 -3.71
N PRO A 83 -14.76 7.80 -4.04
CA PRO A 83 -16.17 8.05 -4.31
C PRO A 83 -16.70 7.18 -5.46
N PHE A 84 -15.88 6.81 -6.44
CA PHE A 84 -16.32 5.95 -7.54
C PHE A 84 -16.79 4.57 -7.10
N ALA A 85 -16.42 4.10 -5.90
CA ALA A 85 -16.94 2.86 -5.35
C ALA A 85 -18.42 2.95 -4.96
N PHE A 86 -18.92 4.15 -4.65
CA PHE A 86 -20.32 4.38 -4.29
C PHE A 86 -21.25 4.21 -5.50
N LEU A 87 -20.70 4.25 -6.73
CA LEU A 87 -21.43 3.90 -7.95
C LEU A 87 -21.83 2.41 -8.01
N ILE A 88 -21.14 1.56 -7.24
CA ILE A 88 -21.47 0.13 -7.12
C ILE A 88 -22.48 -0.07 -5.98
N TYR A 89 -22.23 0.56 -4.83
CA TYR A 89 -23.11 0.53 -3.67
C TYR A 89 -22.98 1.84 -2.88
N ASP A 90 -24.06 2.62 -2.88
CA ASP A 90 -24.16 3.92 -2.21
C ASP A 90 -24.51 3.72 -0.73
N GLY A 91 -23.51 3.32 0.04
CA GLY A 91 -23.63 3.08 1.48
C GLY A 91 -22.27 3.07 2.17
N ILE A 92 -22.27 3.46 3.44
CA ILE A 92 -21.06 3.63 4.25
C ILE A 92 -20.31 2.30 4.45
N GLU A 93 -21.01 1.18 4.30
CA GLU A 93 -20.46 -0.18 4.32
C GLU A 93 -19.40 -0.38 3.24
N THR A 94 -19.53 0.32 2.10
CA THR A 94 -18.51 0.34 1.04
C THR A 94 -17.15 0.75 1.60
N LEU A 95 -17.11 1.74 2.51
CA LEU A 95 -15.86 2.22 3.10
C LEU A 95 -15.18 1.16 3.97
N PHE A 96 -15.96 0.43 4.78
CA PHE A 96 -15.43 -0.65 5.61
C PHE A 96 -14.86 -1.81 4.78
N VAL A 97 -15.54 -2.14 3.68
CA VAL A 97 -15.09 -3.18 2.74
C VAL A 97 -13.81 -2.75 2.04
N LEU A 98 -13.76 -1.52 1.50
CA LEU A 98 -12.57 -1.00 0.83
C LEU A 98 -11.36 -0.91 1.76
N GLN A 99 -11.55 -0.40 2.98
CA GLN A 99 -10.49 -0.33 3.98
C GLN A 99 -9.94 -1.72 4.32
N SER A 100 -10.82 -2.69 4.57
CA SER A 100 -10.40 -4.07 4.87
C SER A 100 -9.65 -4.72 3.71
N LEU A 101 -10.10 -4.51 2.47
CA LEU A 101 -9.43 -5.00 1.26
C LEU A 101 -8.07 -4.33 1.07
N ALA A 102 -8.00 -3.00 1.22
CA ALA A 102 -6.77 -2.23 1.06
C ALA A 102 -5.68 -2.70 2.04
N ILE A 103 -6.06 -2.95 3.30
CA ILE A 103 -5.17 -3.54 4.30
C ILE A 103 -4.75 -4.94 3.89
N ALA A 104 -5.70 -5.82 3.52
CA ALA A 104 -5.39 -7.20 3.17
C ALA A 104 -4.42 -7.32 1.97
N LEU A 105 -4.49 -6.40 1.00
CA LEU A 105 -3.58 -6.34 -0.16
C LEU A 105 -2.11 -6.24 0.24
N GLY A 106 -1.78 -5.69 1.40
CA GLY A 106 -0.40 -5.64 1.92
C GLY A 106 0.21 -7.02 2.21
N ALA A 107 -0.60 -8.06 2.38
CA ALA A 107 -0.13 -9.42 2.61
C ALA A 107 0.62 -10.00 1.38
N LEU A 108 0.26 -9.59 0.16
CA LEU A 108 0.89 -10.06 -1.08
C LEU A 108 2.38 -9.68 -1.20
N PRO A 109 2.76 -8.39 -1.13
CA PRO A 109 4.17 -8.01 -1.19
C PRO A 109 4.96 -8.62 -0.03
N ILE A 110 4.38 -8.75 1.17
CA ILE A 110 5.02 -9.42 2.30
C ILE A 110 5.29 -10.90 2.00
N PHE A 111 4.30 -11.63 1.48
CA PHE A 111 4.46 -13.02 1.05
C PHE A 111 5.63 -13.13 0.06
N TRP A 112 5.68 -12.28 -0.95
CA TRP A 112 6.73 -12.34 -1.95
C TRP A 112 8.11 -11.96 -1.40
N ILE A 113 8.20 -10.93 -0.56
CA ILE A 113 9.46 -10.50 0.07
C ILE A 113 10.00 -11.62 0.96
N ALA A 114 9.19 -12.15 1.87
CA ALA A 114 9.59 -13.20 2.80
C ALA A 114 9.96 -14.49 2.05
N ARG A 115 9.16 -14.90 1.05
CA ARG A 115 9.48 -16.04 0.19
C ARG A 115 10.85 -15.88 -0.49
N ARG A 116 11.15 -14.70 -1.03
CA ARG A 116 12.44 -14.43 -1.71
C ARG A 116 13.61 -14.39 -0.72
N LYS A 117 13.46 -13.71 0.42
CA LYS A 117 14.56 -13.56 1.39
C LYS A 117 14.88 -14.87 2.11
N LEU A 118 13.87 -15.67 2.42
CA LEU A 118 14.00 -16.93 3.17
C LEU A 118 14.02 -18.17 2.27
N GLN A 119 13.88 -17.99 0.95
CA GLN A 119 13.86 -19.07 -0.05
C GLN A 119 12.83 -20.18 0.25
N ASN A 120 11.75 -19.84 0.95
CA ASN A 120 10.73 -20.78 1.41
C ASN A 120 9.32 -20.20 1.26
N ALA A 121 8.46 -20.87 0.49
CA ALA A 121 7.09 -20.45 0.26
C ALA A 121 6.24 -20.44 1.54
N TRP A 122 6.44 -21.41 2.43
CA TRP A 122 5.70 -21.49 3.70
C TRP A 122 6.10 -20.41 4.69
N ALA A 123 7.39 -20.02 4.68
CA ALA A 123 7.81 -18.84 5.41
C ALA A 123 7.11 -17.58 4.88
N GLY A 124 6.95 -17.46 3.56
CA GLY A 124 6.12 -16.42 2.95
C GLY A 124 4.68 -16.41 3.50
N VAL A 125 4.03 -17.57 3.58
CA VAL A 125 2.67 -17.69 4.13
C VAL A 125 2.64 -17.27 5.59
N ALA A 126 3.61 -17.70 6.39
CA ALA A 126 3.71 -17.35 7.80
C ALA A 126 3.82 -15.83 8.01
N PHE A 127 4.68 -15.13 7.24
CA PHE A 127 4.82 -13.68 7.34
C PHE A 127 3.57 -12.92 6.86
N ALA A 128 2.90 -13.42 5.82
CA ALA A 128 1.62 -12.85 5.38
C ALA A 128 0.53 -13.01 6.44
N ALA A 129 0.46 -14.18 7.09
CA ALA A 129 -0.44 -14.42 8.22
C ALA A 129 -0.11 -13.52 9.40
N LEU A 130 1.17 -13.39 9.79
CA LEU A 130 1.60 -12.50 10.87
C LEU A 130 1.22 -11.04 10.60
N TYR A 131 1.33 -10.57 9.35
CA TYR A 131 0.87 -9.24 8.96
C TYR A 131 -0.64 -9.06 9.16
N LEU A 132 -1.46 -9.99 8.67
CA LEU A 132 -2.92 -9.94 8.85
C LEU A 132 -3.35 -10.12 10.31
N MET A 133 -2.53 -10.80 11.11
CA MET A 133 -2.75 -11.03 12.54
C MET A 133 -2.15 -9.92 13.41
N PHE A 134 -1.53 -8.90 12.83
CA PHE A 134 -0.86 -7.86 13.60
C PHE A 134 -1.88 -6.97 14.33
N PRO A 135 -1.89 -6.93 15.68
CA PRO A 135 -2.97 -6.28 16.43
C PRO A 135 -3.15 -4.79 16.13
N ALA A 136 -2.06 -4.06 15.88
CA ALA A 136 -2.16 -2.64 15.55
C ALA A 136 -2.85 -2.40 14.20
N LEU A 137 -2.63 -3.29 13.22
CA LEU A 137 -3.29 -3.21 11.92
C LEU A 137 -4.78 -3.57 12.02
N GLN A 138 -5.11 -4.57 12.84
CA GLN A 138 -6.49 -4.94 13.15
C GLN A 138 -7.23 -3.84 13.91
N ALA A 139 -6.56 -3.19 14.87
CA ALA A 139 -7.11 -2.06 15.60
C ALA A 139 -7.36 -0.87 14.67
N ALA A 140 -6.45 -0.57 13.75
CA ALA A 140 -6.65 0.46 12.73
C ALA A 140 -7.81 0.13 11.78
N ASN A 141 -8.02 -1.16 11.45
CA ASN A 141 -9.15 -1.57 10.61
C ASN A 141 -10.51 -1.49 11.33
N LEU A 142 -10.54 -1.81 12.63
CA LEU A 142 -11.74 -1.73 13.48
C LEU A 142 -12.02 -0.34 14.06
N ALA A 143 -11.07 0.58 13.93
CA ALA A 143 -11.37 1.98 14.05
C ALA A 143 -12.35 2.39 12.93
N GLU A 144 -12.81 3.63 12.97
CA GLU A 144 -13.61 4.18 11.88
C GLU A 144 -12.79 4.27 10.59
N PHE A 145 -13.46 4.59 9.48
CA PHE A 145 -12.76 4.75 8.21
C PHE A 145 -11.69 5.85 8.32
N HIS A 146 -10.46 5.55 7.90
CA HIS A 146 -9.38 6.54 7.79
C HIS A 146 -8.56 6.26 6.53
N ALA A 147 -8.35 7.25 5.67
CA ALA A 147 -7.59 7.05 4.44
C ALA A 147 -6.17 6.51 4.68
N VAL A 148 -5.52 6.87 5.80
CA VAL A 148 -4.18 6.37 6.14
C VAL A 148 -4.06 4.84 6.13
N THR A 149 -5.16 4.11 6.37
CA THR A 149 -5.20 2.64 6.31
C THR A 149 -4.97 2.07 4.90
N PHE A 150 -5.06 2.89 3.85
CA PHE A 150 -4.74 2.52 2.48
C PHE A 150 -3.23 2.61 2.19
N ALA A 151 -2.42 3.22 3.07
CA ALA A 151 -0.99 3.40 2.87
C ALA A 151 -0.13 2.11 2.94
N PRO A 152 -0.41 1.12 3.82
CA PRO A 152 0.47 -0.03 4.00
C PRO A 152 0.72 -0.82 2.71
N ALA A 153 -0.33 -1.14 1.95
CA ALA A 153 -0.20 -1.90 0.71
C ALA A 153 0.71 -1.23 -0.33
N PRO A 154 0.45 0.01 -0.81
CA PRO A 154 1.31 0.67 -1.79
C PRO A 154 2.74 0.87 -1.28
N LEU A 155 2.95 1.16 0.02
CA LEU A 155 4.30 1.24 0.59
C LEU A 155 5.04 -0.11 0.49
N LEU A 156 4.37 -1.22 0.83
CA LEU A 156 4.96 -2.56 0.75
C LEU A 156 5.22 -2.99 -0.70
N PHE A 157 4.32 -2.66 -1.63
CA PHE A 157 4.54 -2.88 -3.07
C PHE A 157 5.70 -2.03 -3.60
N ALA A 158 5.78 -0.76 -3.21
CA ALA A 158 6.89 0.11 -3.56
C ALA A 158 8.21 -0.50 -3.07
N TYR A 159 8.31 -0.84 -1.79
CA TYR A 159 9.51 -1.49 -1.24
C TYR A 159 9.86 -2.78 -2.00
N HIS A 160 8.85 -3.64 -2.25
CA HIS A 160 9.03 -4.88 -3.01
C HIS A 160 9.64 -4.64 -4.40
N TYR A 161 9.12 -3.67 -5.16
CA TYR A 161 9.61 -3.38 -6.51
C TYR A 161 10.90 -2.56 -6.53
N GLY A 162 11.17 -1.78 -5.48
CA GLY A 162 12.46 -1.13 -5.26
C GLY A 162 13.58 -2.16 -5.09
N GLU A 163 13.34 -3.20 -4.30
CA GLU A 163 14.29 -4.34 -4.15
C GLU A 163 14.49 -5.09 -5.48
N GLU A 164 13.46 -5.21 -6.32
CA GLU A 164 13.58 -5.80 -7.67
C GLU A 164 14.18 -4.85 -8.72
N ARG A 165 14.50 -3.60 -8.36
CA ARG A 165 14.92 -2.53 -9.28
C ARG A 165 13.94 -2.27 -10.42
N ALA A 166 12.66 -2.59 -10.21
CA ALA A 166 11.57 -2.33 -11.15
C ALA A 166 11.08 -0.88 -11.00
N TRP A 167 11.93 0.10 -11.34
CA TRP A 167 11.74 1.52 -11.02
C TRP A 167 10.41 2.11 -11.48
N LYS A 168 9.88 1.70 -12.64
CA LYS A 168 8.56 2.15 -13.11
C LYS A 168 7.44 1.76 -12.14
N ARG A 169 7.47 0.53 -11.63
CA ARG A 169 6.49 0.03 -10.64
C ARG A 169 6.72 0.65 -9.27
N TYR A 170 7.98 0.76 -8.85
CA TYR A 170 8.36 1.48 -7.63
C TYR A 170 7.78 2.90 -7.59
N ILE A 171 7.98 3.68 -8.66
CA ILE A 171 7.46 5.05 -8.77
C ILE A 171 5.94 5.04 -8.74
N PHE A 172 5.28 4.17 -9.51
CA PHE A 172 3.82 4.06 -9.52
C PHE A 172 3.25 3.82 -8.10
N PHE A 173 3.77 2.83 -7.38
CA PHE A 173 3.30 2.55 -6.01
C PHE A 173 3.70 3.62 -5.00
N SER A 174 4.83 4.30 -5.21
CA SER A 174 5.22 5.46 -4.39
C SER A 174 4.25 6.63 -4.59
N LEU A 175 3.85 6.93 -5.83
CA LEU A 175 2.84 7.94 -6.13
C LEU A 175 1.47 7.55 -5.55
N LEU A 176 1.10 6.27 -5.61
CA LEU A 176 -0.12 5.77 -4.99
C LEU A 176 -0.07 5.94 -3.46
N ALA A 177 1.07 5.69 -2.82
CA ALA A 177 1.24 5.94 -1.39
C ALA A 177 1.17 7.44 -1.05
N LEU A 178 1.78 8.31 -1.86
CA LEU A 178 1.70 9.77 -1.70
C LEU A 178 0.28 10.31 -1.86
N ALA A 179 -0.55 9.65 -2.67
CA ALA A 179 -1.94 10.02 -2.83
C ALA A 179 -2.78 9.69 -1.59
N VAL A 180 -2.31 8.84 -0.67
CA VAL A 180 -3.10 8.44 0.50
C VAL A 180 -3.26 9.60 1.48
N LYS A 181 -2.15 10.20 1.90
CA LYS A 181 -2.11 11.27 2.89
C LYS A 181 -0.75 11.98 2.89
N GLU A 182 -0.72 13.25 3.25
CA GLU A 182 0.47 14.10 3.23
C GLU A 182 1.62 13.60 4.13
N ASP A 183 1.31 13.02 5.28
CA ASP A 183 2.29 12.51 6.25
C ASP A 183 3.05 11.27 5.73
N ILE A 184 2.48 10.55 4.76
CA ILE A 184 3.13 9.43 4.07
C ILE A 184 4.31 9.89 3.21
N ALA A 185 4.37 11.17 2.85
CA ALA A 185 5.47 11.72 2.04
C ALA A 185 6.84 11.51 2.68
N LEU A 186 6.94 11.61 4.01
CA LEU A 186 8.19 11.38 4.72
C LEU A 186 8.65 9.92 4.61
N LEU A 187 7.73 8.95 4.67
CA LEU A 187 8.04 7.52 4.50
C LEU A 187 8.51 7.22 3.07
N VAL A 188 7.84 7.79 2.05
CA VAL A 188 8.25 7.63 0.66
C VAL A 188 9.62 8.27 0.40
N PHE A 189 9.86 9.45 0.96
CA PHE A 189 11.14 10.15 0.86
C PHE A 189 12.30 9.35 1.47
N THR A 190 12.13 8.86 2.69
CA THR A 190 13.15 8.04 3.37
C THR A 190 13.43 6.74 2.64
N MET A 191 12.39 6.07 2.12
CA MET A 191 12.54 4.89 1.25
C MET A 191 13.30 5.21 -0.05
N ALA A 192 13.04 6.37 -0.66
CA ALA A 192 13.74 6.81 -1.86
C ALA A 192 15.23 7.05 -1.59
N ILE A 193 15.58 7.68 -0.47
CA ILE A 193 16.97 7.86 -0.02
C ILE A 193 17.65 6.49 0.16
N TRP A 194 16.97 5.57 0.84
CA TRP A 194 17.50 4.22 1.07
C TRP A 194 17.89 3.53 -0.24
N PHE A 195 17.01 3.53 -1.24
CA PHE A 195 17.32 2.93 -2.54
C PHE A 195 18.37 3.72 -3.33
N ALA A 196 18.41 5.06 -3.21
CA ALA A 196 19.45 5.86 -3.84
C ALA A 196 20.85 5.54 -3.29
N ILE A 197 20.99 5.35 -1.97
CA ILE A 197 22.24 4.95 -1.32
C ILE A 197 22.65 3.53 -1.73
N GLN A 198 21.69 2.60 -1.80
CA GLN A 198 21.98 1.24 -2.25
C GLN A 198 22.46 1.20 -3.72
N ASN A 199 21.92 2.07 -4.58
CA ASN A 199 22.31 2.16 -5.97
C ASN A 199 23.68 2.86 -6.18
N SER A 200 24.04 3.83 -5.32
CA SER A 200 25.29 4.59 -5.46
C SER A 200 26.54 3.77 -5.10
N LYS A 201 26.42 2.76 -4.24
CA LYS A 201 27.53 1.86 -3.85
C LYS A 201 27.99 0.88 -4.95
N PHE A 202 27.37 0.87 -6.14
CA PHE A 202 27.74 -0.02 -7.26
C PHE A 202 28.53 0.68 -8.38
N LYS A 203 29.42 1.61 -8.00
CA LYS A 203 30.37 2.24 -8.93
C LYS A 203 31.76 2.49 -8.33
N ILE A 204 32.26 1.58 -7.49
CA ILE A 204 33.71 1.47 -7.31
C ILE A 204 34.24 0.67 -8.50
N ARG A 205 34.53 1.38 -9.59
CA ARG A 205 35.36 0.87 -10.69
C ARG A 205 36.67 0.43 -10.05
N ASN A 206 36.90 -0.87 -9.97
CA ASN A 206 38.16 -1.43 -9.52
C ASN A 206 39.25 -0.93 -10.49
N PRO A 207 40.19 -0.04 -10.08
CA PRO A 207 41.21 0.49 -10.99
C PRO A 207 42.25 -0.57 -11.38
N GLY A 208 42.23 -1.75 -10.74
CA GLY A 208 43.22 -2.79 -10.88
C GLY A 208 42.81 -3.99 -11.73
N ASN A 209 42.08 -3.82 -12.84
CA ASN A 209 41.97 -4.89 -13.84
C ASN A 209 42.87 -4.59 -15.05
N PRO A 210 44.08 -5.18 -15.14
CA PRO A 210 45.03 -4.91 -16.22
C PRO A 210 44.67 -5.58 -17.55
N SER A 211 43.58 -6.36 -17.65
CA SER A 211 43.32 -7.22 -18.81
C SER A 211 42.87 -6.50 -20.10
N ARG A 212 43.15 -5.20 -20.24
CA ARG A 212 42.96 -4.44 -21.48
C ARG A 212 44.18 -3.65 -21.96
N ILE A 213 45.38 -4.01 -21.51
CA ILE A 213 46.63 -3.51 -22.10
C ILE A 213 47.43 -4.69 -22.66
N THR A 214 47.07 -5.16 -23.85
CA THR A 214 47.96 -5.83 -24.81
C THR A 214 47.08 -6.32 -25.95
N ASN A 215 46.91 -5.51 -27.00
CA ASN A 215 46.53 -5.97 -28.35
C ASN A 215 46.81 -4.93 -29.46
N TYR A 216 47.63 -3.90 -29.18
CA TYR A 216 47.99 -2.89 -30.19
C TYR A 216 49.45 -2.96 -30.68
N GLU A 217 50.28 -3.90 -30.20
CA GLU A 217 51.70 -3.98 -30.57
C GLU A 217 52.11 -5.17 -31.47
N LEU A 218 51.17 -5.94 -32.03
CA LEU A 218 51.51 -7.07 -32.92
C LEU A 218 51.16 -6.84 -34.40
N ARG A 219 51.31 -5.60 -34.89
CA ARG A 219 51.05 -5.28 -36.31
C ARG A 219 52.12 -4.46 -37.02
N ILE A 220 53.36 -4.50 -36.54
CA ILE A 220 54.51 -3.90 -37.23
C ILE A 220 55.70 -4.85 -37.17
N THR A 221 55.62 -5.96 -37.90
CA THR A 221 56.76 -6.68 -38.52
C THR A 221 56.20 -7.93 -39.20
N ASN A 222 55.91 -7.80 -40.50
CA ASN A 222 56.07 -8.81 -41.55
C ASN A 222 55.60 -8.19 -42.87
#